data_AF-A0A1B6CMP0-F1
#
_entry.id   AF-A0A1B6CMP0-F1
#
_cell.length_a   1.000
_cell.length_b   1.000
_cell.length_c   1.000
_cell.angle_alpha   90.00
_cell.angle_beta   90.00
_cell.angle_gamma   90.00
#
_symmetry.space_group_name_H-M   'P 1'
#
loop_
_entity.id
_entity.type
_entity.pdbx_description
1 polymer ?
#
loop_
_entity_poly.entity_id
_entity_poly.type
_entity_poly.pdbx_seq_one_letter_code
_entity_poly.pdbx_strand_id
1 'polypeptide(L)'
;KMASLKRTFIRFYKYTSSFNLVNRSNSSFKNHKPLNSLYTKCGIVAGAGILFFIASKYRKANTVYALKARKDEELIRAVKLTSREKRFIKFASVQYDGQLYMTPQDFLESFIDQEPRPRVKRRSLNAKDLDVIKDVTPTLKRGNTRMFRELRDKGIISYTEYLFLLSILTKPKTGFRIAFNMFDTDGNERVDKNEFLVMEKIFSHAWKDKRGLNIEENKEIPVSESYVDDEQGLQRKHSVDTTLIIHFFGKKGNNELRFEGFKQFMENLQTEVLELEFHEFSKGATTISELDFAKILLRFTYLDTDAYDMYLDRLLDRVKQDTGISFDEFKVFCQFLNNLEDFAIAMRMYTLADHPISKDEFHRAVRICTGTSLSDHVVHTVFALFDEDGDGQLSYREFIAIMKDRLHRGFRITAKNEGWEAFKQCLKQEIKSPG
;
A
#
# COMPACT_ATOMS: atom_id res chain seq x y z
N LYS A 1 43.73 -32.76 -18.20
CA LYS A 1 44.01 -32.18 -19.54
C LYS A 1 43.74 -30.69 -19.47
N MET A 2 44.83 -29.89 -19.57
CA MET A 2 45.01 -28.45 -19.90
C MET A 2 43.81 -27.49 -19.81
N ALA A 3 43.90 -26.21 -19.39
CA ALA A 3 44.82 -25.32 -18.68
C ALA A 3 44.05 -23.96 -18.62
N SER A 4 43.87 -23.31 -17.45
CA SER A 4 44.57 -22.10 -16.97
C SER A 4 44.43 -20.86 -17.91
N LEU A 5 44.00 -19.66 -17.49
CA LEU A 5 44.64 -18.81 -16.49
C LEU A 5 43.73 -17.66 -15.97
N LYS A 6 43.98 -17.29 -14.71
CA LYS A 6 43.51 -16.10 -13.98
C LYS A 6 44.47 -14.91 -14.17
N ARG A 7 43.89 -13.70 -14.10
CA ARG A 7 44.33 -12.45 -13.41
C ARG A 7 45.60 -11.67 -13.84
N THR A 8 45.45 -10.35 -13.63
CA THR A 8 46.41 -9.31 -13.15
C THR A 8 47.19 -8.49 -14.19
N PHE A 9 47.02 -7.16 -14.24
CA PHE A 9 47.95 -6.17 -13.64
C PHE A 9 47.57 -4.69 -13.91
N ILE A 10 48.06 -3.84 -13.01
CA ILE A 10 47.84 -2.40 -12.81
C ILE A 10 49.10 -1.61 -13.26
N ARG A 11 48.92 -0.33 -13.66
CA ARG A 11 49.86 0.83 -13.68
C ARG A 11 51.06 0.87 -14.65
N PHE A 12 51.20 2.02 -15.34
CA PHE A 12 52.43 2.85 -15.52
C PHE A 12 51.98 4.23 -16.09
N TYR A 13 51.98 5.35 -15.35
CA TYR A 13 53.02 6.35 -15.00
C TYR A 13 53.47 7.34 -16.11
N LYS A 14 53.47 8.62 -15.72
CA LYS A 14 53.83 9.89 -16.40
C LYS A 14 55.26 9.95 -16.99
N TYR A 15 55.47 10.74 -18.05
CA TYR A 15 56.68 11.57 -18.22
C TYR A 15 56.52 12.76 -19.23
N THR A 16 56.71 13.98 -18.71
CA THR A 16 57.46 15.18 -19.23
C THR A 16 57.03 15.98 -20.48
N SER A 17 56.75 17.29 -20.38
CA SER A 17 57.62 18.51 -20.22
C SER A 17 58.14 19.07 -21.56
N SER A 18 57.58 20.18 -22.05
CA SER A 18 58.15 21.54 -21.99
C SER A 18 59.12 21.88 -23.13
N PHE A 19 58.74 22.80 -24.02
CA PHE A 19 59.65 23.74 -24.68
C PHE A 19 58.93 25.07 -24.95
N ASN A 20 59.63 26.16 -24.65
CA ASN A 20 59.21 27.56 -24.67
C ASN A 20 60.01 28.34 -25.74
N LEU A 21 59.41 29.45 -26.20
CA LEU A 21 60.03 30.72 -26.64
C LEU A 21 60.87 30.76 -27.94
N VAL A 22 60.56 31.68 -28.88
CA VAL A 22 61.08 33.07 -28.96
C VAL A 22 60.55 33.80 -30.23
N ASN A 23 60.24 35.09 -30.02
CA ASN A 23 60.00 36.23 -30.93
C ASN A 23 60.76 36.31 -32.27
N ARG A 24 60.18 36.95 -33.30
CA ARG A 24 60.46 38.35 -33.74
C ARG A 24 59.66 38.78 -34.98
N SER A 25 59.67 40.09 -35.18
CA SER A 25 58.75 41.01 -35.86
C SER A 25 58.98 41.31 -37.36
N ASN A 26 57.93 41.92 -37.95
CA ASN A 26 57.89 43.03 -38.92
C ASN A 26 57.71 42.83 -40.45
N SER A 27 56.95 43.82 -40.98
CA SER A 27 56.84 44.42 -42.33
C SER A 27 55.85 43.88 -43.38
N SER A 28 54.68 44.52 -43.38
CA SER A 28 53.92 45.20 -44.45
C SER A 28 54.06 44.88 -45.97
N PHE A 29 52.86 44.81 -46.59
CA PHE A 29 52.37 45.42 -47.84
C PHE A 29 52.06 44.56 -49.10
N LYS A 30 50.76 44.66 -49.49
CA LYS A 30 50.12 44.77 -50.83
C LYS A 30 49.65 43.52 -51.63
N ASN A 31 48.34 43.29 -51.48
CA ASN A 31 47.25 43.32 -52.49
C ASN A 31 47.11 42.33 -53.69
N HIS A 32 45.92 41.69 -53.65
CA HIS A 32 44.93 41.30 -54.68
C HIS A 32 44.93 39.89 -55.34
N LYS A 33 43.68 39.38 -55.40
CA LYS A 33 43.07 38.03 -55.62
C LYS A 33 42.93 37.69 -57.15
N PRO A 34 42.28 36.59 -57.64
CA PRO A 34 41.25 35.74 -56.98
C PRO A 34 41.01 34.26 -57.41
N LEU A 35 40.04 33.66 -56.68
CA LEU A 35 39.00 32.69 -57.09
C LEU A 35 39.41 31.37 -57.79
N ASN A 36 39.44 30.26 -57.03
CA ASN A 36 38.94 28.93 -57.45
C ASN A 36 39.04 27.82 -56.36
N SER A 37 39.54 28.11 -55.15
CA SER A 37 39.76 27.09 -54.09
C SER A 37 38.58 26.81 -53.15
N LEU A 38 37.40 27.40 -53.35
CA LEU A 38 36.31 27.36 -52.36
C LEU A 38 35.23 26.29 -52.64
N TYR A 39 35.01 25.92 -53.91
CA TYR A 39 33.96 24.97 -54.28
C TYR A 39 34.28 23.51 -53.92
N THR A 40 35.55 23.12 -53.94
CA THR A 40 35.98 21.73 -53.68
C THR A 40 35.97 21.35 -52.20
N LYS A 41 36.07 22.31 -51.27
CA LYS A 41 36.05 22.01 -49.82
C LYS A 41 34.64 21.93 -49.23
N CYS A 42 33.68 22.69 -49.77
CA CYS A 42 32.29 22.65 -49.29
C CYS A 42 31.54 21.37 -49.69
N GLY A 43 31.84 20.79 -50.87
CA GLY A 43 31.20 19.56 -51.34
C GLY A 43 31.49 18.32 -50.46
N ILE A 44 32.70 18.20 -49.93
CA ILE A 44 33.12 17.04 -49.11
C ILE A 44 32.45 17.07 -47.72
N VAL A 45 32.30 18.25 -47.12
CA VAL A 45 31.66 18.39 -45.79
C VAL A 45 30.15 18.14 -45.88
N ALA A 46 29.49 18.60 -46.95
CA ALA A 46 28.07 18.35 -47.17
C ALA A 46 27.79 16.85 -47.43
N GLY A 47 28.63 16.17 -48.22
CA GLY A 47 28.48 14.74 -48.52
C GLY A 47 28.65 13.84 -47.29
N ALA A 48 29.62 14.14 -46.42
CA ALA A 48 29.85 13.38 -45.18
C ALA A 48 28.71 13.53 -44.17
N GLY A 49 28.10 14.73 -44.08
CA GLY A 49 26.95 14.97 -43.22
C GLY A 49 25.71 14.19 -43.64
N ILE A 50 25.45 14.09 -44.95
CA ILE A 50 24.30 13.34 -45.49
C ILE A 50 24.49 11.83 -45.25
N LEU A 51 25.70 11.29 -45.47
CA LEU A 51 26.00 9.88 -45.21
C LEU A 51 25.89 9.53 -43.71
N PHE A 52 26.35 10.40 -42.81
CA PHE A 52 26.18 10.22 -41.38
C PHE A 52 24.70 10.26 -40.96
N PHE A 53 23.91 11.16 -41.55
CA PHE A 53 22.48 11.25 -41.28
C PHE A 53 21.73 10.00 -41.74
N ILE A 54 22.00 9.51 -42.96
CA ILE A 54 21.40 8.28 -43.51
C ILE A 54 21.84 7.06 -42.69
N ALA A 55 23.11 6.95 -42.32
CA ALA A 55 23.62 5.87 -41.48
C ALA A 55 23.01 5.90 -40.06
N SER A 56 22.78 7.09 -39.48
CA SER A 56 22.12 7.23 -38.18
C SER A 56 20.64 6.83 -38.24
N LYS A 57 19.96 7.13 -39.37
CA LYS A 57 18.56 6.78 -39.61
C LYS A 57 18.40 5.27 -39.81
N TYR A 58 19.33 4.63 -40.52
CA TYR A 58 19.37 3.17 -40.68
C TYR A 58 19.77 2.44 -39.39
N ARG A 59 20.67 2.99 -38.56
CA ARG A 59 20.99 2.41 -37.23
C ARG A 59 19.81 2.45 -36.26
N LYS A 60 18.94 3.47 -36.32
CA LYS A 60 17.69 3.53 -35.54
C LYS A 60 16.59 2.58 -36.03
N ALA A 61 16.67 2.08 -37.27
CA ALA A 61 15.65 1.18 -37.84
C ALA A 61 15.77 -0.27 -37.32
N ASN A 62 16.94 -0.70 -36.84
CA ASN A 62 17.18 -2.06 -36.34
C ASN A 62 17.22 -2.19 -34.81
N THR A 63 16.62 -1.23 -34.09
CA THR A 63 16.38 -1.39 -32.65
C THR A 63 15.21 -2.36 -32.46
N VAL A 64 15.52 -3.61 -32.09
CA VAL A 64 14.53 -4.59 -31.64
C VAL A 64 13.96 -4.09 -30.32
N TYR A 65 12.73 -3.59 -30.35
CA TYR A 65 11.98 -3.31 -29.13
C TYR A 65 11.59 -4.64 -28.50
N ALA A 66 12.12 -4.95 -27.32
CA ALA A 66 11.49 -5.95 -26.46
C ALA A 66 10.02 -5.55 -26.29
N LEU A 67 9.11 -6.49 -26.53
CA LEU A 67 7.67 -6.30 -26.47
C LEU A 67 7.28 -6.03 -25.00
N LYS A 68 7.45 -4.78 -24.58
CA LYS A 68 7.05 -4.26 -23.29
C LYS A 68 5.52 -4.29 -23.23
N ALA A 69 4.97 -4.71 -22.09
CA ALA A 69 3.56 -4.88 -21.76
C ALA A 69 2.72 -3.59 -21.86
N ARG A 70 2.68 -2.94 -23.03
CA ARG A 70 1.88 -1.74 -23.30
C ARG A 70 0.38 -2.03 -23.34
N LYS A 71 -0.02 -3.25 -23.73
CA LYS A 71 -1.45 -3.60 -23.79
C LYS A 71 -2.13 -3.58 -22.42
N ASP A 72 -1.41 -3.92 -21.34
CA ASP A 72 -1.98 -3.91 -19.99
C ASP A 72 -2.09 -2.47 -19.44
N GLU A 73 -1.10 -1.60 -19.69
CA GLU A 73 -1.15 -0.19 -19.28
C GLU A 73 -2.21 0.63 -20.04
N GLU A 74 -2.46 0.30 -21.31
CA GLU A 74 -3.40 1.02 -22.17
C GLU A 74 -4.87 0.62 -21.90
N LEU A 75 -5.13 -0.63 -21.50
CA LEU A 75 -6.45 -1.06 -20.98
C LEU A 75 -6.78 -0.42 -19.62
N ILE A 76 -5.77 -0.13 -18.79
CA ILE A 76 -5.94 0.54 -17.50
C ILE A 76 -6.34 2.03 -17.66
N ARG A 77 -6.17 2.63 -18.85
CA ARG A 77 -6.43 4.06 -19.09
C ARG A 77 -7.88 4.44 -19.40
N ALA A 78 -8.74 3.52 -19.79
CA ALA A 78 -10.11 3.86 -20.21
C ALA A 78 -11.11 4.03 -19.05
N VAL A 79 -10.74 3.64 -17.83
CA VAL A 79 -11.59 3.73 -16.64
C VAL A 79 -10.75 4.29 -15.49
N LYS A 80 -11.20 5.38 -14.84
CA LYS A 80 -10.49 5.94 -13.67
C LYS A 80 -10.67 5.02 -12.45
N LEU A 81 -9.89 3.95 -12.39
CA LEU A 81 -9.88 2.99 -11.29
C LEU A 81 -9.40 3.67 -9.99
N THR A 82 -10.09 3.37 -8.89
CA THR A 82 -9.70 3.73 -7.53
C THR A 82 -8.40 3.03 -7.13
N SER A 83 -7.69 3.56 -6.14
CA SER A 83 -6.47 2.92 -5.63
C SER A 83 -6.72 1.49 -5.10
N ARG A 84 -7.91 1.22 -4.55
CA ARG A 84 -8.29 -0.11 -4.06
C ARG A 84 -8.54 -1.09 -5.20
N GLU A 85 -9.22 -0.68 -6.26
CA GLU A 85 -9.40 -1.50 -7.47
C GLU A 85 -8.05 -1.81 -8.12
N LYS A 86 -7.16 -0.79 -8.26
CA LYS A 86 -5.82 -0.97 -8.80
C LYS A 86 -5.02 -1.98 -7.98
N ARG A 87 -5.04 -1.85 -6.64
CA ARG A 87 -4.34 -2.77 -5.74
C ARG A 87 -4.92 -4.18 -5.85
N PHE A 88 -6.24 -4.32 -5.90
CA PHE A 88 -6.89 -5.61 -6.10
C PHE A 88 -6.46 -6.27 -7.42
N ILE A 89 -6.62 -5.57 -8.56
CA ILE A 89 -6.23 -6.08 -9.89
C ILE A 89 -4.74 -6.46 -9.93
N LYS A 90 -3.91 -5.64 -9.28
CA LYS A 90 -2.46 -5.82 -9.23
C LYS A 90 -2.07 -7.08 -8.46
N PHE A 91 -2.78 -7.44 -7.40
CA PHE A 91 -2.47 -8.60 -6.54
C PHE A 91 -3.29 -9.85 -6.86
N ALA A 92 -4.49 -9.75 -7.43
CA ALA A 92 -5.32 -10.87 -7.87
C ALA A 92 -4.58 -11.82 -8.83
N SER A 93 -4.34 -13.06 -8.39
CA SER A 93 -3.58 -14.07 -9.14
C SER A 93 -4.46 -15.07 -9.91
N VAL A 94 -5.76 -15.13 -9.61
CA VAL A 94 -6.69 -16.13 -10.16
C VAL A 94 -7.87 -15.48 -10.87
N GLN A 95 -8.42 -16.19 -11.86
CA GLN A 95 -9.65 -15.79 -12.53
C GLN A 95 -10.56 -17.01 -12.77
N TYR A 96 -11.87 -16.81 -12.79
CA TYR A 96 -12.86 -17.82 -13.15
C TYR A 96 -13.94 -17.15 -14.00
N ASP A 97 -14.28 -17.71 -15.15
CA ASP A 97 -15.32 -17.16 -16.04
C ASP A 97 -15.14 -15.65 -16.37
N GLY A 98 -13.88 -15.24 -16.60
CA GLY A 98 -13.52 -13.85 -16.87
C GLY A 98 -13.51 -12.92 -15.64
N GLN A 99 -13.96 -13.40 -14.48
CA GLN A 99 -13.94 -12.68 -13.21
C GLN A 99 -12.59 -12.81 -12.50
N LEU A 100 -12.04 -11.69 -12.00
CA LEU A 100 -10.83 -11.69 -11.17
C LEU A 100 -11.13 -12.00 -9.71
N TYR A 101 -10.29 -12.84 -9.10
CA TYR A 101 -10.32 -13.17 -7.67
C TYR A 101 -8.91 -13.10 -7.07
N MET A 102 -8.85 -12.84 -5.76
CA MET A 102 -7.64 -13.02 -4.95
C MET A 102 -7.67 -14.38 -4.27
N THR A 103 -6.52 -15.01 -4.10
CA THR A 103 -6.36 -16.08 -3.12
C THR A 103 -6.24 -15.51 -1.70
N PRO A 104 -6.44 -16.31 -0.64
CA PRO A 104 -6.09 -15.92 0.73
C PRO A 104 -4.65 -15.41 0.85
N GLN A 105 -3.71 -16.04 0.14
CA GLN A 105 -2.32 -15.57 0.09
C GLN A 105 -2.19 -14.21 -0.60
N ASP A 106 -2.84 -13.99 -1.74
CA ASP A 106 -2.84 -12.70 -2.44
C ASP A 106 -3.40 -11.59 -1.54
N PHE A 107 -4.45 -11.89 -0.76
CA PHE A 107 -5.05 -10.94 0.18
C PHE A 107 -4.04 -10.50 1.24
N LEU A 108 -3.37 -11.46 1.90
CA LEU A 108 -2.36 -11.16 2.92
C LEU A 108 -1.18 -10.37 2.34
N GLU A 109 -0.64 -10.79 1.19
CA GLU A 109 0.44 -10.08 0.49
C GLU A 109 0.00 -8.69 0.06
N SER A 110 -1.25 -8.54 -0.41
CA SER A 110 -1.79 -7.23 -0.76
C SER A 110 -1.84 -6.27 0.41
N PHE A 111 -1.76 -6.77 1.65
CA PHE A 111 -1.75 -5.94 2.83
C PHE A 111 -0.33 -5.56 3.27
N ILE A 112 0.57 -6.55 3.26
CA ILE A 112 1.92 -6.42 3.79
C ILE A 112 2.87 -5.81 2.74
N ASP A 113 2.78 -6.26 1.51
CA ASP A 113 3.75 -5.94 0.45
C ASP A 113 3.30 -4.76 -0.41
N GLN A 114 4.27 -4.02 -0.96
CA GLN A 114 4.01 -2.96 -1.95
C GLN A 114 3.78 -3.53 -3.36
N GLU A 115 4.46 -4.62 -3.67
CA GLU A 115 4.47 -5.28 -4.97
C GLU A 115 4.13 -6.76 -4.81
N PRO A 116 3.32 -7.35 -5.72
CA PRO A 116 3.05 -8.77 -5.71
C PRO A 116 4.28 -9.57 -6.13
N ARG A 117 4.29 -10.86 -5.79
CA ARG A 117 5.30 -11.80 -6.29
C ARG A 117 5.34 -11.82 -7.83
N PRO A 118 6.54 -11.91 -8.44
CA PRO A 118 6.66 -12.02 -9.90
C PRO A 118 5.87 -13.22 -10.43
N ARG A 119 5.05 -12.98 -11.45
CA ARG A 119 4.20 -14.00 -12.06
C ARG A 119 4.11 -13.82 -13.57
N VAL A 120 4.04 -14.95 -14.28
CA VAL A 120 4.00 -14.98 -15.75
C VAL A 120 2.60 -14.65 -16.26
N LYS A 121 1.56 -15.23 -15.65
CA LYS A 121 0.15 -14.99 -15.99
C LYS A 121 -0.76 -15.35 -14.82
N ARG A 122 -1.99 -14.84 -14.85
CA ARG A 122 -3.06 -15.26 -13.92
C ARG A 122 -3.47 -16.71 -14.21
N ARG A 123 -3.78 -17.46 -13.15
CA ARG A 123 -4.30 -18.82 -13.26
C ARG A 123 -5.81 -18.77 -13.52
N SER A 124 -6.26 -19.42 -14.59
CA SER A 124 -7.68 -19.64 -14.83
C SER A 124 -8.13 -20.88 -14.08
N LEU A 125 -9.14 -20.75 -13.22
CA LEU A 125 -9.74 -21.85 -12.49
C LEU A 125 -10.81 -22.55 -13.33
N ASN A 126 -11.09 -23.81 -13.01
CA ASN A 126 -12.21 -24.58 -13.54
C ASN A 126 -13.15 -25.03 -12.40
N ALA A 127 -14.29 -25.64 -12.74
CA ALA A 127 -15.27 -26.09 -11.75
C ALA A 127 -14.70 -27.07 -10.70
N LYS A 128 -13.77 -27.95 -11.09
CA LYS A 128 -13.13 -28.89 -10.14
C LYS A 128 -12.24 -28.17 -9.13
N ASP A 129 -11.56 -27.10 -9.55
CA ASP A 129 -10.78 -26.26 -8.63
C ASP A 129 -11.71 -25.63 -7.56
N LEU A 130 -12.91 -25.21 -7.95
CA LEU A 130 -13.90 -24.64 -7.03
C LEU A 130 -14.46 -25.68 -6.05
N ASP A 131 -14.70 -26.91 -6.50
CA ASP A 131 -15.11 -28.01 -5.62
C ASP A 131 -14.04 -28.29 -4.56
N VAL A 132 -12.76 -28.27 -4.95
CA VAL A 132 -11.65 -28.42 -4.00
C VAL A 132 -11.62 -27.28 -3.00
N ILE A 133 -11.77 -26.02 -3.43
CA ILE A 133 -11.84 -24.85 -2.54
C ILE A 133 -12.99 -25.02 -1.54
N LYS A 134 -14.15 -25.45 -2.03
CA LYS A 134 -15.33 -25.72 -1.20
C LYS A 134 -15.08 -26.80 -0.16
N ASP A 135 -14.29 -27.82 -0.50
CA ASP A 135 -13.99 -28.93 0.39
C ASP A 135 -12.95 -28.61 1.46
N VAL A 136 -11.95 -27.79 1.14
CA VAL A 136 -10.87 -27.43 2.08
C VAL A 136 -11.20 -26.22 2.95
N THR A 137 -12.18 -25.39 2.56
CA THR A 137 -12.58 -24.23 3.36
C THR A 137 -13.12 -24.67 4.72
N PRO A 138 -12.50 -24.27 5.84
CA PRO A 138 -12.99 -24.64 7.16
C PRO A 138 -14.33 -23.97 7.43
N THR A 139 -15.19 -24.62 8.20
CA THR A 139 -16.41 -24.00 8.73
C THR A 139 -16.06 -22.96 9.80
N LEU A 140 -16.93 -21.98 10.03
CA LEU A 140 -16.76 -20.95 11.08
C LEU A 140 -16.32 -21.50 12.44
N LYS A 141 -16.90 -22.62 12.91
CA LYS A 141 -16.54 -23.25 14.20
C LYS A 141 -15.08 -23.72 14.30
N ARG A 142 -14.41 -23.89 13.16
CA ARG A 142 -13.00 -24.31 13.05
C ARG A 142 -12.09 -23.14 12.67
N GLY A 143 -12.62 -21.92 12.63
CA GLY A 143 -11.83 -20.72 12.37
C GLY A 143 -10.74 -20.53 13.42
N ASN A 144 -9.55 -20.15 12.98
CA ASN A 144 -8.39 -19.88 13.83
C ASN A 144 -7.64 -18.64 13.32
N THR A 145 -6.61 -18.19 14.04
CA THR A 145 -5.77 -17.02 13.67
C THR A 145 -4.80 -17.28 12.50
N ARG A 146 -4.90 -18.44 11.85
CA ARG A 146 -4.02 -18.90 10.76
C ARG A 146 -4.80 -19.34 9.52
N MET A 147 -6.10 -19.05 9.46
CA MET A 147 -6.96 -19.60 8.42
C MET A 147 -6.49 -19.21 7.01
N PHE A 148 -6.18 -17.93 6.79
CA PHE A 148 -5.76 -17.47 5.46
C PHE A 148 -4.39 -18.03 5.08
N ARG A 149 -3.45 -18.09 6.04
CA ARG A 149 -2.12 -18.69 5.86
C ARG A 149 -2.15 -20.20 5.62
N GLU A 150 -3.09 -20.91 6.24
CA GLU A 150 -3.29 -22.35 6.06
C GLU A 150 -3.92 -22.66 4.69
N LEU A 151 -4.89 -21.85 4.26
CA LEU A 151 -5.51 -22.00 2.95
C LEU A 151 -4.56 -21.68 1.78
N ARG A 152 -3.67 -20.69 1.95
CA ARG A 152 -2.72 -20.25 0.90
C ARG A 152 -3.44 -19.90 -0.41
N ASP A 153 -3.17 -20.65 -1.47
CA ASP A 153 -3.76 -20.50 -2.80
C ASP A 153 -5.11 -21.24 -2.94
N LYS A 154 -5.56 -21.97 -1.90
CA LYS A 154 -6.78 -22.78 -1.91
C LYS A 154 -8.00 -22.00 -1.43
N GLY A 155 -8.24 -20.86 -2.06
CA GLY A 155 -9.40 -20.03 -1.82
C GLY A 155 -9.55 -18.97 -2.89
N ILE A 156 -10.75 -18.43 -2.98
CA ILE A 156 -11.07 -17.24 -3.77
C ILE A 156 -11.75 -16.19 -2.90
N ILE A 157 -11.37 -14.95 -3.10
CA ILE A 157 -11.86 -13.74 -2.45
C ILE A 157 -12.21 -12.76 -3.55
N SER A 158 -13.46 -12.32 -3.58
CA SER A 158 -13.92 -11.33 -4.55
C SER A 158 -13.48 -9.91 -4.19
N TYR A 159 -13.68 -8.97 -5.11
CA TYR A 159 -13.38 -7.56 -4.82
C TYR A 159 -14.29 -6.98 -3.71
N THR A 160 -15.57 -7.36 -3.68
CA THR A 160 -16.51 -6.93 -2.63
C THR A 160 -16.08 -7.48 -1.27
N GLU A 161 -15.68 -8.74 -1.21
CA GLU A 161 -15.13 -9.37 -0.01
C GLU A 161 -13.80 -8.73 0.42
N TYR A 162 -12.92 -8.40 -0.53
CA TYR A 162 -11.69 -7.68 -0.25
C TYR A 162 -11.97 -6.33 0.44
N LEU A 163 -12.95 -5.56 -0.06
CA LEU A 163 -13.35 -4.30 0.57
C LEU A 163 -13.93 -4.51 1.97
N PHE A 164 -14.74 -5.55 2.15
CA PHE A 164 -15.26 -5.95 3.46
C PHE A 164 -14.13 -6.28 4.43
N LEU A 165 -13.19 -7.16 4.05
CA LEU A 165 -12.04 -7.51 4.90
C LEU A 165 -11.19 -6.27 5.24
N LEU A 166 -10.92 -5.40 4.28
CA LEU A 166 -10.23 -4.13 4.53
C LEU A 166 -10.97 -3.25 5.54
N SER A 167 -12.30 -3.20 5.46
CA SER A 167 -13.12 -2.40 6.37
C SER A 167 -13.09 -2.91 7.81
N ILE A 168 -12.69 -4.16 8.03
CA ILE A 168 -12.64 -4.83 9.33
C ILE A 168 -11.28 -4.69 10.01
N LEU A 169 -10.19 -4.70 9.25
CA LEU A 169 -8.83 -4.83 9.79
C LEU A 169 -8.43 -3.75 10.82
N THR A 170 -8.97 -2.54 10.68
CA THR A 170 -8.66 -1.41 11.58
C THR A 170 -9.86 -0.99 12.44
N LYS A 171 -10.92 -1.80 12.49
CA LYS A 171 -12.09 -1.49 13.32
C LYS A 171 -11.83 -1.82 14.78
N PRO A 172 -12.17 -0.91 15.71
CA PRO A 172 -12.18 -1.22 17.12
C PRO A 172 -13.29 -2.22 17.46
N LYS A 173 -13.13 -2.96 18.56
CA LYS A 173 -14.06 -4.00 19.00
C LYS A 173 -15.48 -3.47 19.22
N THR A 174 -15.60 -2.24 19.72
CA THR A 174 -16.88 -1.52 19.91
C THR A 174 -17.64 -1.35 18.59
N GLY A 175 -16.91 -1.17 17.48
CA GLY A 175 -17.48 -1.05 16.14
C GLY A 175 -17.98 -2.36 15.53
N PHE A 176 -17.64 -3.52 16.10
CA PHE A 176 -18.03 -4.82 15.53
C PHE A 176 -19.52 -5.06 15.60
N ARG A 177 -20.17 -4.68 16.72
CA ARG A 177 -21.62 -4.82 16.86
C ARG A 177 -22.36 -3.90 15.90
N ILE A 178 -21.86 -2.67 15.72
CA ILE A 178 -22.43 -1.72 14.77
C ILE A 178 -22.32 -2.28 13.35
N ALA A 179 -21.16 -2.81 12.96
CA ALA A 179 -20.97 -3.42 11.64
C ALA A 179 -21.88 -4.65 11.45
N PHE A 180 -22.03 -5.51 12.46
CA PHE A 180 -22.93 -6.66 12.41
C PHE A 180 -24.39 -6.24 12.19
N ASN A 181 -24.85 -5.26 12.96
CA ASN A 181 -26.21 -4.71 12.84
C ASN A 181 -26.47 -4.01 11.50
N MET A 182 -25.43 -3.62 10.74
CA MET A 182 -25.61 -3.11 9.38
C MET A 182 -25.92 -4.22 8.37
N PHE A 183 -25.56 -5.47 8.67
CA PHE A 183 -25.89 -6.63 7.84
C PHE A 183 -27.22 -7.28 8.26
N ASP A 184 -27.51 -7.33 9.56
CA ASP A 184 -28.76 -7.85 10.14
C ASP A 184 -29.91 -6.85 9.87
N THR A 185 -30.58 -7.02 8.72
CA THR A 185 -31.59 -6.06 8.24
C THR A 185 -32.95 -6.26 8.89
N ASP A 186 -33.26 -7.49 9.31
CA ASP A 186 -34.52 -7.84 9.96
C ASP A 186 -34.45 -7.77 11.50
N GLY A 187 -33.25 -7.57 12.06
CA GLY A 187 -33.02 -7.41 13.50
C GLY A 187 -33.12 -8.71 14.28
N ASN A 188 -32.96 -9.86 13.62
CA ASN A 188 -33.11 -11.18 14.23
C ASN A 188 -31.84 -11.68 14.97
N GLU A 189 -30.81 -10.81 15.07
CA GLU A 189 -29.49 -11.06 15.64
C GLU A 189 -28.65 -12.13 14.91
N ARG A 190 -29.00 -12.41 13.66
CA ARG A 190 -28.30 -13.31 12.75
C ARG A 190 -28.18 -12.62 11.40
N VAL A 191 -27.20 -13.08 10.64
CA VAL A 191 -27.01 -12.67 9.25
C VAL A 191 -27.11 -13.93 8.41
N ASP A 192 -28.01 -13.94 7.45
CA ASP A 192 -28.09 -15.01 6.45
C ASP A 192 -27.22 -14.70 5.20
N LYS A 193 -27.14 -15.66 4.27
CA LYS A 193 -26.35 -15.50 3.05
C LYS A 193 -26.85 -14.34 2.18
N ASN A 194 -28.16 -14.12 2.10
CA ASN A 194 -28.74 -13.06 1.27
C ASN A 194 -28.45 -11.68 1.86
N GLU A 195 -28.55 -11.54 3.17
CA GLU A 195 -28.21 -10.34 3.92
C GLU A 195 -26.73 -9.97 3.75
N PHE A 196 -25.84 -10.95 3.83
CA PHE A 196 -24.43 -10.71 3.56
C PHE A 196 -24.17 -10.23 2.12
N LEU A 197 -24.88 -10.81 1.13
CA LEU A 197 -24.78 -10.39 -0.27
C LEU A 197 -25.36 -8.99 -0.55
N VAL A 198 -26.14 -8.40 0.37
CA VAL A 198 -26.55 -6.98 0.26
C VAL A 198 -25.34 -6.05 0.15
N MET A 199 -24.22 -6.41 0.77
CA MET A 199 -22.98 -5.63 0.68
C MET A 199 -22.48 -5.48 -0.75
N GLU A 200 -22.66 -6.51 -1.58
CA GLU A 200 -22.28 -6.47 -2.99
C GLU A 200 -23.07 -5.41 -3.75
N LYS A 201 -24.37 -5.30 -3.42
CA LYS A 201 -25.24 -4.26 -3.98
C LYS A 201 -24.80 -2.88 -3.51
N ILE A 202 -24.54 -2.69 -2.22
CA ILE A 202 -24.12 -1.40 -1.67
C ILE A 202 -22.82 -0.93 -2.35
N PHE A 203 -21.83 -1.81 -2.49
CA PHE A 203 -20.58 -1.47 -3.16
C PHE A 203 -20.76 -1.22 -4.66
N SER A 204 -21.63 -1.98 -5.34
CA SER A 204 -21.99 -1.77 -6.75
C SER A 204 -22.70 -0.43 -6.97
N HIS A 205 -23.66 -0.06 -6.13
CA HIS A 205 -24.35 1.24 -6.20
C HIS A 205 -23.39 2.40 -5.95
N ALA A 206 -22.58 2.33 -4.90
CA ALA A 206 -21.56 3.35 -4.61
C ALA A 206 -20.54 3.51 -5.76
N TRP A 207 -20.34 2.47 -6.55
CA TRP A 207 -19.51 2.50 -7.75
C TRP A 207 -20.22 3.19 -8.93
N LYS A 208 -21.51 2.91 -9.15
CA LYS A 208 -22.33 3.55 -10.20
C LYS A 208 -22.41 5.06 -9.99
N ASP A 209 -22.69 5.49 -8.77
CA ASP A 209 -22.80 6.90 -8.39
C ASP A 209 -21.49 7.66 -8.65
N LYS A 210 -20.35 7.07 -8.26
CA LYS A 210 -19.02 7.67 -8.47
C LYS A 210 -18.65 7.85 -9.94
N ARG A 211 -19.31 7.12 -10.85
CA ARG A 211 -19.07 7.15 -12.29
C ARG A 211 -20.20 7.84 -13.06
N GLY A 212 -21.17 8.45 -12.36
CA GLY A 212 -22.28 9.19 -12.97
C GLY A 212 -23.24 8.31 -13.75
N LEU A 213 -23.26 7.00 -13.48
CA LEU A 213 -24.21 6.06 -14.06
C LEU A 213 -25.50 6.11 -13.23
N ASN A 214 -26.28 7.19 -13.40
CA ASN A 214 -27.56 7.35 -12.71
C ASN A 214 -28.53 6.25 -13.15
N ILE A 215 -29.09 5.53 -12.19
CA ILE A 215 -30.28 4.72 -12.41
C ILE A 215 -31.49 5.59 -12.07
N GLU A 216 -32.48 5.69 -12.96
CA GLU A 216 -33.76 6.31 -12.63
C GLU A 216 -34.36 5.60 -11.40
N GLU A 217 -34.54 6.34 -10.30
CA GLU A 217 -34.80 5.83 -8.94
C GLU A 217 -36.14 5.11 -8.72
N ASN A 218 -36.93 4.82 -9.77
CA ASN A 218 -38.34 4.43 -9.65
C ASN A 218 -38.70 3.01 -10.11
N LYS A 219 -37.76 2.06 -10.10
CA LYS A 219 -38.08 0.63 -10.22
C LYS A 219 -37.41 -0.16 -9.12
N GLU A 220 -38.17 -0.99 -8.39
CA GLU A 220 -37.60 -2.06 -7.59
C GLU A 220 -36.82 -2.99 -8.53
N ILE A 221 -35.51 -2.83 -8.59
CA ILE A 221 -34.65 -3.64 -9.46
C ILE A 221 -34.48 -5.00 -8.77
N PRO A 222 -34.86 -6.12 -9.43
CA PRO A 222 -34.61 -7.45 -8.90
C PRO A 222 -33.12 -7.62 -8.60
N VAL A 223 -32.79 -8.37 -7.54
CA VAL A 223 -31.38 -8.60 -7.10
C VAL A 223 -30.47 -9.03 -8.25
N SER A 224 -30.99 -9.76 -9.25
CA SER A 224 -30.26 -10.19 -10.44
C SER A 224 -29.81 -9.07 -11.36
N GLU A 225 -30.44 -7.90 -11.35
CA GLU A 225 -30.23 -6.79 -12.29
C GLU A 225 -29.48 -5.60 -11.67
N SER A 226 -29.14 -5.65 -10.37
CA SER A 226 -28.43 -4.55 -9.68
C SER A 226 -26.92 -4.52 -9.92
N TYR A 227 -26.35 -5.54 -10.54
CA TYR A 227 -24.90 -5.69 -10.73
C TYR A 227 -24.39 -4.90 -11.94
N VAL A 228 -23.17 -4.37 -11.86
CA VAL A 228 -22.51 -3.78 -13.02
C VAL A 228 -21.59 -4.81 -13.63
N ASP A 229 -21.78 -5.07 -14.91
CA ASP A 229 -20.73 -5.65 -15.72
C ASP A 229 -19.71 -4.55 -16.08
N ASP A 230 -18.71 -4.36 -15.22
CA ASP A 230 -17.56 -3.52 -15.56
C ASP A 230 -16.60 -4.30 -16.46
N GLU A 231 -15.88 -3.61 -17.34
CA GLU A 231 -14.94 -4.22 -18.30
C GLU A 231 -13.87 -5.10 -17.61
N GLN A 232 -13.63 -4.90 -16.32
CA GLN A 232 -12.68 -5.66 -15.49
C GLN A 232 -13.35 -6.76 -14.63
N GLY A 233 -14.68 -6.86 -14.66
CA GLY A 233 -15.51 -7.81 -13.92
C GLY A 233 -15.65 -7.55 -12.42
N LEU A 234 -14.95 -6.58 -11.82
CA LEU A 234 -14.88 -6.43 -10.36
C LEU A 234 -16.24 -6.25 -9.64
N GLN A 235 -17.29 -5.79 -10.33
CA GLN A 235 -18.61 -5.49 -9.76
C GLN A 235 -19.72 -6.47 -10.18
N ARG A 236 -19.39 -7.53 -10.91
CA ARG A 236 -20.35 -8.54 -11.35
C ARG A 236 -20.86 -9.39 -10.18
N LYS A 237 -22.07 -9.92 -10.32
CA LYS A 237 -22.58 -10.96 -9.41
C LYS A 237 -21.65 -12.17 -9.47
N HIS A 238 -21.19 -12.65 -8.31
CA HIS A 238 -20.43 -13.89 -8.31
C HIS A 238 -21.32 -15.05 -8.72
N SER A 239 -20.89 -15.79 -9.74
CA SER A 239 -21.55 -17.02 -10.19
C SER A 239 -21.24 -18.21 -9.27
N VAL A 240 -20.33 -18.03 -8.31
CA VAL A 240 -19.77 -19.08 -7.47
C VAL A 240 -19.68 -18.65 -6.02
N ASP A 241 -19.81 -19.60 -5.11
CA ASP A 241 -19.60 -19.37 -3.69
C ASP A 241 -18.10 -19.22 -3.39
N THR A 242 -17.75 -18.09 -2.82
CA THR A 242 -16.39 -17.72 -2.42
C THR A 242 -16.02 -18.29 -1.06
N THR A 243 -14.74 -18.12 -0.67
CA THR A 243 -14.20 -18.67 0.58
C THR A 243 -14.96 -18.15 1.81
N LEU A 244 -15.26 -16.84 1.89
CA LEU A 244 -15.95 -16.29 3.06
C LEU A 244 -17.41 -16.76 3.13
N ILE A 245 -18.10 -16.81 1.99
CA ILE A 245 -19.46 -17.33 1.90
C ILE A 245 -19.52 -18.77 2.41
N ILE A 246 -18.60 -19.63 1.96
CA ILE A 246 -18.51 -21.03 2.40
C ILE A 246 -18.14 -21.11 3.89
N HIS A 247 -17.23 -20.26 4.36
CA HIS A 247 -16.79 -20.24 5.75
C HIS A 247 -17.93 -19.88 6.72
N PHE A 248 -18.70 -18.82 6.40
CA PHE A 248 -19.80 -18.33 7.22
C PHE A 248 -21.06 -19.19 7.11
N PHE A 249 -21.50 -19.48 5.89
CA PHE A 249 -22.82 -20.07 5.63
C PHE A 249 -22.77 -21.58 5.30
N GLY A 250 -21.56 -22.16 5.27
CA GLY A 250 -21.32 -23.56 4.97
C GLY A 250 -21.44 -23.89 3.48
N LYS A 251 -21.08 -25.12 3.13
CA LYS A 251 -21.06 -25.61 1.73
C LYS A 251 -22.41 -25.52 0.99
N LYS A 252 -23.52 -25.49 1.74
CA LYS A 252 -24.89 -25.38 1.17
C LYS A 252 -25.44 -23.96 1.23
N GLY A 253 -24.83 -23.06 2.01
CA GLY A 253 -25.30 -21.69 2.20
C GLY A 253 -26.49 -21.55 3.15
N ASN A 254 -26.80 -22.58 3.95
CA ASN A 254 -27.99 -22.61 4.81
C ASN A 254 -27.69 -22.31 6.28
N ASN A 255 -26.42 -22.16 6.66
CA ASN A 255 -26.09 -21.76 8.02
C ASN A 255 -26.33 -20.27 8.19
N GLU A 256 -26.50 -19.83 9.43
CA GLU A 256 -26.65 -18.43 9.81
C GLU A 256 -25.43 -17.96 10.59
N LEU A 257 -25.02 -16.70 10.39
CA LEU A 257 -23.91 -16.08 11.07
C LEU A 257 -24.42 -15.28 12.28
N ARG A 258 -24.02 -15.67 13.49
CA ARG A 258 -24.33 -14.93 14.72
C ARG A 258 -23.21 -13.94 15.07
N PHE A 259 -23.54 -12.94 15.87
CA PHE A 259 -22.59 -11.92 16.32
C PHE A 259 -21.28 -12.50 16.90
N GLU A 260 -21.35 -13.51 17.79
CA GLU A 260 -20.14 -14.10 18.39
C GLU A 260 -19.23 -14.75 17.34
N GLY A 261 -19.81 -15.42 16.34
CA GLY A 261 -19.05 -16.01 15.24
C GLY A 261 -18.41 -14.94 14.35
N PHE A 262 -19.14 -13.86 14.06
CA PHE A 262 -18.64 -12.72 13.32
C PHE A 262 -17.49 -12.01 14.06
N LYS A 263 -17.68 -11.73 15.35
CA LYS A 263 -16.66 -11.14 16.22
C LYS A 263 -15.39 -12.00 16.27
N GLN A 264 -15.53 -13.31 16.49
CA GLN A 264 -14.39 -14.22 16.53
C GLN A 264 -13.64 -14.23 15.20
N PHE A 265 -14.35 -14.23 14.07
CA PHE A 265 -13.73 -14.11 12.76
C PHE A 265 -12.92 -12.81 12.61
N MET A 266 -13.50 -11.66 12.99
CA MET A 266 -12.82 -10.37 12.92
C MET A 266 -11.56 -10.33 13.79
N GLU A 267 -11.63 -10.81 15.03
CA GLU A 267 -10.49 -10.86 15.95
C GLU A 267 -9.38 -11.80 15.44
N ASN A 268 -9.77 -12.94 14.87
CA ASN A 268 -8.83 -13.88 14.26
C ASN A 268 -8.11 -13.27 13.06
N LEU A 269 -8.85 -12.62 12.15
CA LEU A 269 -8.31 -11.96 10.96
C LEU A 269 -7.34 -10.82 11.33
N GLN A 270 -7.74 -9.96 12.27
CA GLN A 270 -6.89 -8.88 12.76
C GLN A 270 -5.61 -9.44 13.39
N THR A 271 -5.72 -10.49 14.20
CA THR A 271 -4.56 -11.16 14.80
C THR A 271 -3.65 -11.76 13.72
N GLU A 272 -4.22 -12.43 12.71
CA GLU A 272 -3.47 -13.04 11.62
C GLU A 272 -2.62 -12.03 10.84
N VAL A 273 -3.20 -10.88 10.48
CA VAL A 273 -2.48 -9.81 9.77
C VAL A 273 -1.41 -9.18 10.66
N LEU A 274 -1.71 -8.93 11.94
CA LEU A 274 -0.72 -8.40 12.89
C LEU A 274 0.45 -9.35 13.10
N GLU A 275 0.19 -10.67 13.17
CA GLU A 275 1.26 -11.66 13.26
C GLU A 275 2.17 -11.57 12.03
N LEU A 276 1.61 -11.49 10.82
CA LEU A 276 2.43 -11.38 9.61
C LEU A 276 3.30 -10.12 9.59
N GLU A 277 2.75 -8.97 9.97
CA GLU A 277 3.52 -7.74 10.14
C GLU A 277 4.66 -7.94 11.16
N PHE A 278 4.38 -8.54 12.32
CA PHE A 278 5.39 -8.79 13.34
C PHE A 278 6.50 -9.74 12.85
N HIS A 279 6.14 -10.79 12.10
CA HIS A 279 7.10 -11.78 11.60
C HIS A 279 7.99 -11.23 10.48
N GLU A 280 7.49 -10.29 9.66
CA GLU A 280 8.30 -9.59 8.64
C GLU A 280 9.52 -8.89 9.26
N PHE A 281 9.34 -8.32 10.46
CA PHE A 281 10.38 -7.54 11.15
C PHE A 281 11.19 -8.35 12.16
N SER A 282 10.58 -9.31 12.88
CA SER A 282 11.31 -10.14 13.85
C SER A 282 12.30 -11.11 13.20
N LYS A 283 12.16 -11.39 11.90
CA LYS A 283 13.05 -12.28 11.13
C LYS A 283 13.24 -13.66 11.79
N GLY A 284 12.19 -14.16 12.45
CA GLY A 284 12.18 -15.45 13.14
C GLY A 284 12.52 -15.40 14.64
N ALA A 285 12.84 -14.22 15.19
CA ALA A 285 12.96 -14.03 16.63
C ALA A 285 11.58 -13.97 17.32
N THR A 286 11.56 -14.19 18.64
CA THR A 286 10.34 -14.09 19.46
C THR A 286 9.91 -12.65 19.76
N THR A 287 10.84 -11.71 19.61
CA THR A 287 10.65 -10.28 19.84
C THR A 287 11.12 -9.48 18.63
N ILE A 288 10.58 -8.29 18.44
CA ILE A 288 11.13 -7.28 17.51
C ILE A 288 11.99 -6.28 18.29
N SER A 289 13.01 -5.72 17.66
CA SER A 289 13.75 -4.61 18.26
C SER A 289 12.86 -3.37 18.37
N GLU A 290 13.20 -2.47 19.29
CA GLU A 290 12.55 -1.17 19.48
C GLU A 290 12.66 -0.33 18.20
N LEU A 291 13.78 -0.45 17.48
CA LEU A 291 13.99 0.17 16.19
C LEU A 291 13.03 -0.39 15.13
N ASP A 292 12.86 -1.71 15.05
CA ASP A 292 11.95 -2.31 14.09
C ASP A 292 10.48 -2.01 14.44
N PHE A 293 10.15 -1.94 15.73
CA PHE A 293 8.86 -1.44 16.20
C PHE A 293 8.61 0.00 15.70
N ALA A 294 9.57 0.90 15.86
CA ALA A 294 9.46 2.27 15.35
C ALA A 294 9.28 2.31 13.83
N LYS A 295 10.04 1.51 13.07
CA LYS A 295 9.87 1.41 11.61
C LYS A 295 8.45 0.97 11.23
N ILE A 296 7.87 0.00 11.96
CA ILE A 296 6.48 -0.43 11.73
C ILE A 296 5.49 0.71 12.02
N LEU A 297 5.71 1.49 13.08
CA LEU A 297 4.84 2.63 13.40
C LEU A 297 4.90 3.73 12.34
N LEU A 298 6.09 3.99 11.79
CA LEU A 298 6.34 5.07 10.85
C LEU A 298 6.07 4.68 9.38
N ARG A 299 5.99 3.38 9.04
CA ARG A 299 5.83 2.87 7.65
C ARG A 299 4.70 3.52 6.84
N PHE A 300 3.59 3.86 7.50
CA PHE A 300 2.38 4.42 6.85
C PHE A 300 2.14 5.89 7.19
N THR A 301 3.17 6.59 7.64
CA THR A 301 3.13 8.02 7.95
C THR A 301 3.62 8.83 6.75
N TYR A 302 3.18 10.08 6.62
CA TYR A 302 3.65 10.99 5.59
C TYR A 302 4.85 11.79 6.08
N LEU A 303 5.94 11.09 6.40
CA LEU A 303 7.21 11.72 6.75
C LEU A 303 8.12 11.74 5.52
N ASP A 304 8.87 12.81 5.35
CA ASP A 304 10.02 12.80 4.43
C ASP A 304 11.17 11.96 5.03
N THR A 305 12.19 11.70 4.21
CA THR A 305 13.31 10.84 4.61
C THR A 305 14.08 11.43 5.78
N ASP A 306 14.28 12.75 5.81
CA ASP A 306 15.06 13.43 6.85
C ASP A 306 14.34 13.38 8.20
N ALA A 307 13.03 13.65 8.23
CA ALA A 307 12.21 13.54 9.43
C ALA A 307 12.13 12.08 9.91
N TYR A 308 11.97 11.12 9.00
CA TYR A 308 11.95 9.70 9.32
C TYR A 308 13.24 9.27 10.03
N ASP A 309 14.40 9.64 9.50
CA ASP A 309 15.71 9.31 10.08
C ASP A 309 15.90 9.98 11.45
N MET A 310 15.44 11.23 11.61
CA MET A 310 15.47 11.93 12.91
C MET A 310 14.72 11.19 14.03
N TYR A 311 13.55 10.59 13.73
CA TYR A 311 12.82 9.78 14.71
C TYR A 311 13.62 8.54 15.14
N LEU A 312 14.28 7.88 14.18
CA LEU A 312 15.04 6.66 14.45
C LEU A 312 16.33 6.97 15.23
N ASP A 313 17.05 8.03 14.86
CA ASP A 313 18.27 8.46 15.56
C ASP A 313 17.98 8.82 17.02
N ARG A 314 16.89 9.59 17.25
CA ARG A 314 16.43 9.93 18.60
C ARG A 314 16.14 8.68 19.45
N LEU A 315 15.53 7.67 18.86
CA LEU A 315 15.25 6.42 19.55
C LEU A 315 16.54 5.67 19.90
N LEU A 316 17.50 5.59 18.97
CA LEU A 316 18.79 4.94 19.19
C LEU A 316 19.61 5.62 20.28
N ASP A 317 19.54 6.95 20.39
CA ASP A 317 20.24 7.70 21.43
C ASP A 317 19.64 7.47 22.83
N ARG A 318 18.31 7.38 22.91
CA ARG A 318 17.55 7.29 24.17
C ARG A 318 17.35 5.86 24.67
N VAL A 319 17.25 4.89 23.77
CA VAL A 319 17.01 3.48 24.10
C VAL A 319 18.27 2.67 23.80
N LYS A 320 19.02 2.34 24.86
CA LYS A 320 20.30 1.60 24.77
C LYS A 320 20.17 0.12 25.11
N GLN A 321 19.00 -0.30 25.59
CA GLN A 321 18.74 -1.68 26.00
C GLN A 321 17.92 -2.37 24.91
N ASP A 322 18.42 -3.50 24.41
CA ASP A 322 17.71 -4.38 23.49
C ASP A 322 16.82 -5.34 24.31
N THR A 323 15.75 -4.82 24.90
CA THR A 323 14.79 -5.66 25.64
C THR A 323 13.89 -6.39 24.64
N GLY A 324 13.54 -5.70 23.56
CA GLY A 324 12.69 -6.19 22.50
C GLY A 324 11.21 -6.23 22.92
N ILE A 325 10.34 -6.07 21.92
CA ILE A 325 8.89 -6.04 22.11
C ILE A 325 8.31 -7.37 21.64
N SER A 326 7.53 -8.02 22.51
CA SER A 326 6.86 -9.27 22.20
C SER A 326 5.66 -9.09 21.27
N PHE A 327 5.18 -10.18 20.67
CA PHE A 327 3.98 -10.12 19.83
C PHE A 327 2.73 -9.66 20.61
N ASP A 328 2.57 -10.10 21.86
CA ASP A 328 1.42 -9.72 22.68
C ASP A 328 1.42 -8.22 22.99
N GLU A 329 2.57 -7.67 23.36
CA GLU A 329 2.74 -6.23 23.56
C GLU A 329 2.47 -5.43 22.29
N PHE A 330 3.03 -5.88 21.16
CA PHE A 330 2.78 -5.28 19.84
C PHE A 330 1.30 -5.30 19.47
N LYS A 331 0.61 -6.42 19.73
CA LYS A 331 -0.82 -6.61 19.46
C LYS A 331 -1.67 -5.67 20.30
N VAL A 332 -1.41 -5.56 21.60
CA VAL A 332 -2.14 -4.65 22.50
C VAL A 332 -1.92 -3.20 22.05
N PHE A 333 -0.70 -2.82 21.68
CA PHE A 333 -0.42 -1.48 21.13
C PHE A 333 -1.19 -1.20 19.83
N CYS A 334 -1.24 -2.16 18.91
CA CYS A 334 -2.01 -1.99 17.68
C CYS A 334 -3.53 -1.90 17.93
N GLN A 335 -4.05 -2.64 18.91
CA GLN A 335 -5.45 -2.52 19.34
C GLN A 335 -5.75 -1.14 19.94
N PHE A 336 -4.80 -0.56 20.68
CA PHE A 336 -4.88 0.82 21.12
C PHE A 336 -4.99 1.80 19.94
N LEU A 337 -4.14 1.66 18.92
CA LEU A 337 -4.18 2.52 17.75
C LEU A 337 -5.52 2.46 17.00
N ASN A 338 -6.23 1.33 17.02
CA ASN A 338 -7.58 1.23 16.45
C ASN A 338 -8.62 2.10 17.20
N ASN A 339 -8.34 2.53 18.42
CA ASN A 339 -9.16 3.45 19.25
C ASN A 339 -8.52 4.85 19.36
N LEU A 340 -7.63 5.22 18.41
CA LEU A 340 -6.91 6.49 18.46
C LEU A 340 -7.83 7.71 18.41
N GLU A 341 -8.99 7.61 17.78
CA GLU A 341 -9.96 8.73 17.73
C GLU A 341 -10.52 9.04 19.13
N ASP A 342 -10.90 8.03 19.90
CA ASP A 342 -11.39 8.19 21.28
C ASP A 342 -10.27 8.75 22.18
N PHE A 343 -9.06 8.22 22.02
CA PHE A 343 -7.89 8.71 22.74
C PHE A 343 -7.52 10.16 22.36
N ALA A 344 -7.66 10.53 21.09
CA ALA A 344 -7.41 11.88 20.60
C ALA A 344 -8.40 12.90 21.19
N ILE A 345 -9.66 12.51 21.43
CA ILE A 345 -10.64 13.37 22.12
C ILE A 345 -10.15 13.67 23.54
N ALA A 346 -9.72 12.64 24.28
CA ALA A 346 -9.15 12.81 25.61
C ALA A 346 -7.91 13.72 25.56
N MET A 347 -6.96 13.46 24.65
CA MET A 347 -5.76 14.29 24.52
C MET A 347 -6.06 15.76 24.25
N ARG A 348 -7.03 16.05 23.37
CA ARG A 348 -7.41 17.44 23.07
C ARG A 348 -7.90 18.18 24.31
N MET A 349 -8.59 17.52 25.24
CA MET A 349 -9.03 18.18 26.48
C MET A 349 -7.82 18.64 27.32
N TYR A 350 -6.76 17.84 27.40
CA TYR A 350 -5.51 18.20 28.08
C TYR A 350 -4.75 19.31 27.34
N THR A 351 -4.63 19.19 26.01
CA THR A 351 -3.97 20.21 25.17
C THR A 351 -4.68 21.56 25.22
N LEU A 352 -6.02 21.61 25.32
CA LEU A 352 -6.77 22.87 25.47
C LEU A 352 -6.52 23.56 26.82
N ALA A 353 -6.05 22.82 27.82
CA ALA A 353 -5.63 23.35 29.11
C ALA A 353 -4.11 23.62 29.17
N ASP A 354 -3.43 23.63 28.01
CA ASP A 354 -1.97 23.73 27.88
C ASP A 354 -1.21 22.71 28.74
N HIS A 355 -1.81 21.53 28.95
CA HIS A 355 -1.19 20.43 29.68
C HIS A 355 -0.73 19.34 28.68
N PRO A 356 0.59 19.09 28.57
CA PRO A 356 1.08 17.92 27.85
C PRO A 356 0.80 16.65 28.67
N ILE A 357 0.91 15.47 28.04
CA ILE A 357 0.51 14.21 28.69
C ILE A 357 1.74 13.47 29.22
N SER A 358 1.77 13.25 30.52
CA SER A 358 2.78 12.42 31.18
C SER A 358 2.60 10.92 30.88
N LYS A 359 3.63 10.11 31.15
CA LYS A 359 3.57 8.64 30.98
C LYS A 359 2.42 8.00 31.76
N ASP A 360 2.20 8.44 33.01
CA ASP A 360 1.13 7.89 33.86
C ASP A 360 -0.27 8.19 33.31
N GLU A 361 -0.46 9.41 32.80
CA GLU A 361 -1.70 9.81 32.16
C GLU A 361 -1.91 9.07 30.84
N PHE A 362 -0.85 8.85 30.07
CA PHE A 362 -0.88 8.04 28.86
C PHE A 362 -1.33 6.60 29.18
N HIS A 363 -0.73 5.93 30.17
CA HIS A 363 -1.16 4.61 30.63
C HIS A 363 -2.64 4.59 31.03
N ARG A 364 -3.07 5.59 31.81
CA ARG A 364 -4.46 5.71 32.26
C ARG A 364 -5.42 5.86 31.09
N ALA A 365 -5.11 6.76 30.16
CA ALA A 365 -5.97 7.04 29.01
C ALA A 365 -6.06 5.83 28.07
N VAL A 366 -4.95 5.12 27.81
CA VAL A 366 -4.97 3.87 27.02
C VAL A 366 -5.85 2.81 27.69
N ARG A 367 -5.75 2.65 29.01
CA ARG A 367 -6.59 1.70 29.78
C ARG A 367 -8.08 2.04 29.67
N ILE A 368 -8.44 3.32 29.71
CA ILE A 368 -9.82 3.78 29.56
C ILE A 368 -10.35 3.50 28.15
N CYS A 369 -9.57 3.81 27.11
CA CYS A 369 -10.03 3.65 25.72
C CYS A 369 -10.10 2.19 25.26
N THR A 370 -9.23 1.32 25.77
CA THR A 370 -9.09 -0.05 25.24
C THR A 370 -9.54 -1.15 26.20
N GLY A 371 -9.64 -0.84 27.50
CA GLY A 371 -9.81 -1.84 28.55
C GLY A 371 -8.54 -2.65 28.85
N THR A 372 -7.41 -2.35 28.19
CA THR A 372 -6.12 -3.04 28.34
C THR A 372 -5.00 -2.07 28.70
N SER A 373 -3.97 -2.56 29.39
CA SER A 373 -2.78 -1.76 29.74
C SER A 373 -1.61 -2.12 28.82
N LEU A 374 -0.87 -1.09 28.40
CA LEU A 374 0.43 -1.27 27.76
C LEU A 374 1.50 -1.56 28.81
N SER A 375 2.56 -2.27 28.41
CA SER A 375 3.75 -2.44 29.25
C SER A 375 4.54 -1.14 29.35
N ASP A 376 5.20 -0.94 30.49
CA ASP A 376 6.03 0.25 30.74
C ASP A 376 7.14 0.39 29.69
N HIS A 377 7.67 -0.74 29.21
CA HIS A 377 8.68 -0.79 28.17
C HIS A 377 8.17 -0.24 26.82
N VAL A 378 6.97 -0.63 26.39
CA VAL A 378 6.36 -0.09 25.17
C VAL A 378 6.09 1.40 25.31
N VAL A 379 5.53 1.84 26.45
CA VAL A 379 5.27 3.27 26.68
C VAL A 379 6.56 4.07 26.71
N HIS A 380 7.60 3.57 27.37
CA HIS A 380 8.93 4.19 27.34
C HIS A 380 9.46 4.35 25.91
N THR A 381 9.34 3.30 25.09
CA THR A 381 9.78 3.32 23.69
C THR A 381 8.99 4.33 22.85
N VAL A 382 7.68 4.43 23.05
CA VAL A 382 6.81 5.41 22.36
C VAL A 382 7.20 6.84 22.74
N PHE A 383 7.42 7.12 24.03
CA PHE A 383 7.87 8.45 24.47
C PHE A 383 9.27 8.76 23.92
N ALA A 384 10.21 7.82 24.00
CA ALA A 384 11.55 8.01 23.46
C ALA A 384 11.53 8.35 21.95
N LEU A 385 10.59 7.77 21.21
CA LEU A 385 10.39 8.03 19.79
C LEU A 385 9.74 9.41 19.52
N PHE A 386 8.63 9.73 20.18
CA PHE A 386 7.78 10.88 19.78
C PHE A 386 8.06 12.19 20.52
N ASP A 387 8.58 12.14 21.76
CA ASP A 387 8.91 13.34 22.56
C ASP A 387 10.06 14.13 21.88
N GLU A 388 9.73 15.25 21.23
CA GLU A 388 10.67 16.02 20.41
C GLU A 388 11.52 16.97 21.26
N ASP A 389 10.92 17.62 22.25
CA ASP A 389 11.60 18.61 23.09
C ASP A 389 12.32 18.00 24.32
N GLY A 390 12.07 16.73 24.61
CA GLY A 390 12.69 15.99 25.70
C GLY A 390 12.11 16.34 27.06
N ASP A 391 10.90 16.89 27.13
CA ASP A 391 10.24 17.28 28.37
C ASP A 391 9.68 16.08 29.17
N GLY A 392 9.73 14.88 28.59
CA GLY A 392 9.23 13.63 29.19
C GLY A 392 7.72 13.45 29.05
N GLN A 393 7.07 14.27 28.22
CA GLN A 393 5.63 14.31 27.98
C GLN A 393 5.34 14.11 26.49
N LEU A 394 4.05 13.95 26.14
CA LEU A 394 3.60 13.86 24.76
C LEU A 394 2.51 14.89 24.49
N SER A 395 2.77 15.75 23.50
CA SER A 395 1.80 16.67 22.94
C SER A 395 0.95 16.02 21.83
N TYR A 396 -0.17 16.66 21.50
CA TYR A 396 -1.03 16.21 20.40
C TYR A 396 -0.29 16.16 19.05
N ARG A 397 0.62 17.11 18.80
CA ARG A 397 1.34 17.20 17.53
C ARG A 397 2.39 16.10 17.38
N GLU A 398 3.06 15.75 18.46
CA GLU A 398 4.11 14.72 18.46
C GLU A 398 3.56 13.32 18.21
N PHE A 399 2.42 12.98 18.83
CA PHE A 399 1.89 11.62 18.75
C PHE A 399 0.68 11.47 17.82
N ILE A 400 -0.41 12.20 18.09
CA ILE A 400 -1.69 11.99 17.39
C ILE A 400 -1.60 12.36 15.92
N ALA A 401 -0.93 13.46 15.59
CA ALA A 401 -0.81 13.90 14.19
C ALA A 401 -0.14 12.82 13.32
N ILE A 402 0.88 12.16 13.85
CA ILE A 402 1.64 11.12 13.14
C ILE A 402 0.87 9.80 13.09
N MET A 403 0.30 9.37 14.22
CA MET A 403 -0.41 8.08 14.31
C MET A 403 -1.76 8.07 13.61
N LYS A 404 -2.40 9.23 13.40
CA LYS A 404 -3.67 9.31 12.67
C LYS A 404 -3.55 8.84 11.24
N ASP A 405 -2.41 9.07 10.59
CA ASP A 405 -2.20 8.61 9.22
C ASP A 405 -1.88 7.12 9.17
N ARG A 406 -1.13 6.61 10.15
CA ARG A 406 -0.86 5.17 10.31
C ARG A 406 -2.13 4.34 10.46
N LEU A 407 -3.15 4.82 11.18
CA LEU A 407 -4.43 4.09 11.36
C LEU A 407 -5.05 3.66 10.02
N HIS A 408 -4.77 4.40 8.96
CA HIS A 408 -5.33 4.13 7.64
C HIS A 408 -4.46 3.22 6.79
N ARG A 409 -3.28 2.80 7.28
CA ARG A 409 -2.37 1.81 6.68
C ARG A 409 -2.15 2.00 5.18
N GLY A 410 -2.00 3.26 4.74
CA GLY A 410 -1.81 3.63 3.33
C GLY A 410 -3.07 3.58 2.45
N PHE A 411 -4.25 3.25 3.01
CA PHE A 411 -5.54 3.24 2.31
C PHE A 411 -6.29 4.58 2.35
N ARG A 412 -5.82 5.55 3.14
CA ARG A 412 -6.28 6.94 3.00
C ARG A 412 -5.63 7.52 1.75
N ILE A 413 -6.47 7.74 0.75
CA ILE A 413 -6.22 8.74 -0.27
C ILE A 413 -6.45 10.07 0.45
N THR A 414 -5.43 10.59 1.16
CA THR A 414 -5.20 12.01 0.94
C THR A 414 -4.93 12.04 -0.54
N ALA A 415 -5.85 12.61 -1.31
CA ALA A 415 -5.48 12.94 -2.67
C ALA A 415 -4.16 13.67 -2.47
N LYS A 416 -3.07 13.09 -2.99
CA LYS A 416 -2.01 13.91 -3.50
C LYS A 416 -2.74 14.77 -4.50
N ASN A 417 -3.34 15.85 -4.01
CA ASN A 417 -3.39 17.07 -4.75
C ASN A 417 -1.89 17.31 -4.93
N GLU A 418 -1.36 16.72 -5.98
CA GLU A 418 -0.06 17.00 -6.54
C GLU A 418 -0.40 17.56 -7.90
N GLY A 419 0.20 18.70 -8.21
CA GLY A 419 -0.16 19.52 -9.35
C GLY A 419 -1.12 20.66 -9.00
N TRP A 420 -1.71 21.22 -10.05
CA TRP A 420 -2.31 22.55 -10.05
C TRP A 420 -3.48 22.74 -9.06
N GLU A 421 -4.28 21.70 -8.81
CA GLU A 421 -5.41 21.79 -7.89
C GLU A 421 -4.98 21.84 -6.41
N ALA A 422 -3.83 21.24 -6.08
CA ALA A 422 -3.21 21.38 -4.75
C ALA A 422 -2.72 22.78 -4.49
N PHE A 423 -2.01 23.31 -5.48
CA PHE A 423 -1.45 24.63 -5.45
C PHE A 423 -2.56 25.66 -5.26
N LYS A 424 -3.66 25.55 -6.04
CA LYS A 424 -4.85 26.39 -5.85
C LYS A 424 -5.45 26.25 -4.45
N GLN A 425 -5.52 25.05 -3.90
CA GLN A 425 -6.14 24.83 -2.59
C GLN A 425 -5.27 25.40 -1.45
N CYS A 426 -3.95 25.25 -1.51
CA CYS A 426 -2.99 25.92 -0.63
C CYS A 426 -3.10 27.45 -0.75
N LEU A 427 -3.06 27.99 -1.96
CA LEU A 427 -3.18 29.43 -2.19
C LEU A 427 -4.49 30.00 -1.66
N LYS A 428 -5.58 29.24 -1.80
CA LYS A 428 -6.91 29.63 -1.32
C LYS A 428 -7.05 29.52 0.20
N GLN A 429 -6.30 28.63 0.85
CA GLN A 429 -6.21 28.57 2.31
C GLN A 429 -5.39 29.75 2.85
N GLU A 430 -4.29 30.10 2.19
CA GLU A 430 -3.44 31.21 2.62
C GLU A 430 -4.03 32.59 2.37
N ILE A 431 -4.85 32.73 1.33
CA ILE A 431 -5.65 33.95 1.12
C ILE A 431 -6.79 34.08 2.18
N LYS A 432 -7.21 32.97 2.80
CA LYS A 432 -8.30 32.97 3.79
C LYS A 432 -7.84 33.19 5.23
N SER A 433 -6.54 33.09 5.50
CA SER A 433 -5.94 33.45 6.79
C SER A 433 -5.20 34.79 6.64
N PRO A 434 -5.88 35.95 6.72
CA PRO A 434 -5.16 37.17 6.98
C PRO A 434 -4.57 37.06 8.40
N GLY A 435 -3.27 37.30 8.51
CA GLY A 435 -2.53 37.29 9.78
C GLY A 435 -3.03 38.31 10.79
#